data_AF-A0A9X1UK47-F1
#
_entry.id   AF-A0A9X1UK47-F1
#
_cell.length_a   1.000
_cell.length_b   1.000
_cell.length_c   1.000
_cell.angle_alpha   90.00
_cell.angle_beta   90.00
_cell.angle_gamma   90.00
#
_symmetry.space_group_name_H-M   'P 1'
#
loop_
_entity.id
_entity.type
_entity.pdbx_description
1 polymer ?
#
loop_
_entity_poly.entity_id
_entity_poly.type
_entity_poly.pdbx_seq_one_letter_code
_entity_poly.pdbx_strand_id
1 'polypeptide(L)'
;MKADERRTFLFDLTGLRATPEKIKALLAARKLDGKKVEKVLPMLRSGFPAAVKFAEDEAREAKGAWKSVTGEQWGSEKGEDWQAEIPQFDAKRHADISEQLKAVEGRVAEANTQLGTLQEKHRTYQASREAATRSADLAESVTRIEAKLATDKLHLEAAEASLTEAQQRAGVAPREGLVHDLARGVGEFANIMADSDGVAGYHLNGEIAKWDEFDLTAIADALQAYEEQYGPLAQTGGDAETRARLPELTKARDMMKRAVENDERDLAAARAATEALKLKSDVEAVTEEQVSGARTTVTAATAQRDALRTELDRLNNAKRAADAAADKTKAAAAHHVDIIQWLEIAGALAPDGIPGEMLAQAIAPINGRLAELAAFAEWAVPSLDSDMTIRAGGRLYSLLSESEKYRVDALIALTIAVLSETRIAFFDRFDVLDLKGRGDLLALLDDMATQGEICTALVFGTLKKVPEGLPATTRAHWIENGELLAARLAEAA
;
A
#
# COMPACT_ATOMS: atom_id res chain seq x y z
N MET A 1 11.42 57.85 -0.92
CA MET A 1 12.04 56.78 -1.72
C MET A 1 12.20 55.53 -0.86
N LYS A 2 11.86 54.36 -1.41
CA LYS A 2 12.18 53.06 -0.80
C LYS A 2 13.70 52.82 -0.84
N ALA A 3 14.22 51.91 -0.02
CA ALA A 3 15.66 51.62 0.03
C ALA A 3 16.24 51.22 -1.33
N ASP A 4 15.49 50.43 -2.11
CA ASP A 4 15.89 49.99 -3.44
C ASP A 4 15.94 51.14 -4.46
N GLU A 5 15.00 52.07 -4.40
CA GLU A 5 15.00 53.28 -5.25
C GLU A 5 16.23 54.16 -4.96
N ARG A 6 16.63 54.26 -3.69
CA ARG A 6 17.84 55.02 -3.30
C ARG A 6 19.12 54.36 -3.82
N ARG A 7 19.22 53.04 -3.77
CA ARG A 7 20.36 52.29 -4.32
C ARG A 7 20.46 52.45 -5.83
N THR A 8 19.34 52.34 -6.54
CA THR A 8 19.29 52.59 -7.99
C THR A 8 19.75 54.00 -8.33
N PHE A 9 19.26 55.01 -7.61
CA PHE A 9 19.71 56.40 -7.79
C PHE A 9 21.22 56.56 -7.60
N LEU A 10 21.81 55.95 -6.56
CA LEU A 10 23.25 55.99 -6.34
C LEU A 10 24.05 55.31 -7.46
N PHE A 11 23.57 54.16 -7.95
CA PHE A 11 24.24 53.47 -9.05
C PHE A 11 24.20 54.26 -10.35
N ASP A 12 23.09 54.95 -10.64
CA ASP A 12 23.01 55.84 -11.79
C ASP A 12 23.89 57.09 -11.60
N LEU A 13 23.90 57.69 -10.41
CA LEU A 13 24.73 58.86 -10.07
C LEU A 13 26.24 58.56 -10.16
N THR A 14 26.66 57.32 -9.88
CA THR A 14 28.08 56.92 -9.85
C THR A 14 28.50 56.14 -11.09
N GLY A 15 27.59 55.88 -12.03
CA GLY A 15 27.83 55.08 -13.23
C GLY A 15 28.07 53.58 -12.96
N LEU A 16 27.88 53.10 -11.72
CA LEU A 16 28.14 51.73 -11.30
C LEU A 16 26.89 50.85 -11.48
N ARG A 17 26.47 50.61 -12.72
CA ARG A 17 25.35 49.69 -13.01
C ARG A 17 25.71 48.23 -12.70
N ALA A 18 24.81 47.54 -12.01
CA ALA A 18 24.86 46.10 -11.77
C ALA A 18 24.37 45.31 -13.00
N THR A 19 25.13 45.36 -14.10
CA THR A 19 24.81 44.58 -15.30
C THR A 19 25.08 43.09 -15.06
N PRO A 20 24.30 42.17 -15.69
CA PRO A 20 24.55 40.74 -15.62
C PRO A 20 26.01 40.35 -15.93
N GLU A 21 26.64 41.04 -16.88
CA GLU A 21 28.02 40.84 -17.31
C GLU A 21 29.02 41.21 -16.21
N LYS A 22 28.77 42.32 -15.49
CA LYS A 22 29.59 42.71 -14.34
C LYS A 22 29.42 41.73 -13.19
N ILE A 23 28.19 41.30 -12.90
CA ILE A 23 27.93 40.30 -11.85
C ILE A 23 28.58 38.97 -12.21
N LYS A 24 28.49 38.53 -13.47
CA LYS A 24 29.19 37.35 -13.98
C LYS A 24 30.70 37.44 -13.77
N ALA A 25 31.31 38.58 -14.09
CA ALA A 25 32.75 38.79 -13.87
C ALA A 25 33.14 38.74 -12.38
N LEU A 26 32.31 39.33 -11.50
CA LEU A 26 32.52 39.30 -10.05
C LEU A 26 32.34 37.90 -9.45
N LEU A 27 31.41 37.09 -9.95
CA LEU A 27 31.25 35.69 -9.56
C LEU A 27 32.42 34.83 -10.09
N ALA A 28 32.89 35.08 -11.31
CA ALA A 28 34.06 34.40 -11.87
C ALA A 28 35.35 34.74 -11.10
N ALA A 29 35.52 35.98 -10.65
CA ALA A 29 36.65 36.38 -9.80
C ALA A 29 36.67 35.63 -8.45
N ARG A 30 35.52 35.17 -7.98
CA ARG A 30 35.37 34.30 -6.80
C ARG A 30 35.58 32.81 -7.10
N LYS A 31 35.99 32.46 -8.33
CA LYS A 31 36.22 31.08 -8.81
C LYS A 31 34.97 30.19 -8.74
N LEU A 32 33.78 30.81 -8.83
CA LEU A 32 32.51 30.07 -8.83
C LEU A 32 32.28 29.39 -10.18
N ASP A 33 31.62 28.24 -10.15
CA ASP A 33 31.35 27.42 -11.33
C ASP A 33 30.58 28.20 -12.41
N GLY A 34 31.21 28.37 -13.57
CA GLY A 34 30.65 29.16 -14.67
C GLY A 34 29.30 28.64 -15.19
N LYS A 35 29.07 27.32 -15.20
CA LYS A 35 27.78 26.77 -15.67
C LYS A 35 26.67 27.07 -14.67
N LYS A 36 26.96 27.00 -13.38
CA LYS A 36 26.01 27.38 -12.33
C LYS A 36 25.72 28.88 -12.38
N VAL A 37 26.75 29.72 -12.57
CA VAL A 37 26.58 31.17 -12.75
C VAL A 37 25.64 31.48 -13.93
N GLU A 38 25.83 30.87 -15.09
CA GLU A 38 24.95 31.07 -16.26
C GLU A 38 23.47 30.76 -15.98
N LYS A 39 23.19 29.78 -15.10
CA LYS A 39 21.82 29.47 -14.68
C LYS A 39 21.21 30.55 -13.80
N VAL A 40 22.01 31.23 -12.98
CA VAL A 40 21.54 32.26 -12.03
C VAL A 40 21.33 33.62 -12.69
N LEU A 41 22.16 33.97 -13.69
CA LEU A 41 22.11 35.31 -14.32
C LEU A 41 20.71 35.74 -14.79
N PRO A 42 19.86 34.88 -15.39
CA PRO A 42 18.50 35.26 -15.77
C PRO A 42 17.62 35.70 -14.60
N MET A 43 17.86 35.16 -13.40
CA MET A 43 17.10 35.49 -12.18
C MET A 43 17.36 36.91 -11.69
N LEU A 44 18.51 37.50 -12.04
CA LEU A 44 18.86 38.88 -11.67
C LEU A 44 17.89 39.91 -12.29
N ARG A 45 17.17 39.56 -13.35
CA ARG A 45 16.10 40.41 -13.92
C ARG A 45 15.00 40.73 -12.90
N SER A 46 14.77 39.81 -11.96
CA SER A 46 13.82 39.95 -10.86
C SER A 46 14.48 40.46 -9.56
N GLY A 47 15.76 40.85 -9.62
CA GLY A 47 16.56 41.33 -8.50
C GLY A 47 17.39 40.25 -7.79
N PHE A 48 18.36 40.68 -6.98
CA PHE A 48 19.23 39.80 -6.21
C PHE A 48 18.49 38.80 -5.31
N PRO A 49 17.40 39.15 -4.60
CA PRO A 49 16.68 38.18 -3.76
C PRO A 49 16.16 36.96 -4.53
N ALA A 50 15.73 37.14 -5.78
CA ALA A 50 15.28 36.04 -6.63
C ALA A 50 16.44 35.13 -7.03
N ALA A 51 17.60 35.71 -7.34
CA ALA A 51 18.81 34.97 -7.69
C ALA A 51 19.38 34.18 -6.49
N VAL A 52 19.37 34.77 -5.29
CA VAL A 52 19.75 34.09 -4.04
C VAL A 52 18.84 32.89 -3.80
N LYS A 53 17.52 33.11 -3.84
CA LYS A 53 16.54 32.04 -3.63
C LYS A 53 16.73 30.88 -4.61
N PHE A 54 16.95 31.19 -5.89
CA PHE A 54 17.21 30.17 -6.90
C PHE A 54 18.45 29.32 -6.57
N ALA A 55 19.56 29.95 -6.18
CA ALA A 55 20.78 29.23 -5.79
C ALA A 55 20.58 28.41 -4.50
N GLU A 56 19.81 28.91 -3.53
CA GLU A 56 19.44 28.15 -2.32
C GLU A 56 18.56 26.94 -2.63
N ASP A 57 17.63 27.07 -3.58
CA ASP A 57 16.76 25.98 -4.02
C ASP A 57 17.56 24.90 -4.75
N GLU A 58 18.48 25.26 -5.65
CA GLU A 58 19.40 24.31 -6.30
C GLU A 58 20.34 23.63 -5.28
N ALA A 59 20.83 24.36 -4.28
CA ALA A 59 21.59 23.77 -3.18
C ALA A 59 20.74 22.75 -2.39
N ARG A 60 19.45 23.02 -2.20
CA ARG A 60 18.52 22.10 -1.52
C ARG A 60 18.28 20.84 -2.36
N GLU A 61 18.10 20.97 -3.66
CA GLU A 61 17.98 19.83 -4.57
C GLU A 61 19.24 18.95 -4.57
N ALA A 62 20.42 19.58 -4.64
CA ALA A 62 21.69 18.86 -4.57
C ALA A 62 21.89 18.16 -3.21
N LYS A 63 21.44 18.75 -2.09
CA LYS A 63 21.39 18.09 -0.77
C LYS A 63 20.46 16.86 -0.79
N GLY A 64 19.32 16.95 -1.48
CA GLY A 64 18.42 15.83 -1.69
C GLY A 64 19.07 14.69 -2.49
N ALA A 65 19.77 15.01 -3.58
CA ALA A 65 20.53 14.05 -4.37
C ALA A 65 21.64 13.38 -3.55
N TRP A 66 22.40 14.16 -2.76
CA TRP A 66 23.40 13.65 -1.84
C TRP A 66 22.80 12.65 -0.84
N LYS A 67 21.68 13.00 -0.19
CA LYS A 67 20.96 12.11 0.74
C LYS A 67 20.47 10.83 0.06
N SER A 68 20.05 10.90 -1.20
CA SER A 68 19.63 9.70 -1.94
C SER A 68 20.79 8.74 -2.21
N VAL A 69 22.01 9.25 -2.36
CA VAL A 69 23.23 8.45 -2.60
C VAL A 69 23.79 7.88 -1.30
N THR A 70 23.87 8.71 -0.27
CA THR A 70 24.52 8.37 1.01
C THR A 70 23.57 7.73 2.02
N GLY A 71 22.28 8.01 1.94
CA GLY A 71 21.28 7.67 2.97
C GLY A 71 21.30 8.61 4.18
N GLU A 72 22.15 9.65 4.16
CA GLU A 72 22.43 10.49 5.32
C GLU A 72 22.04 11.95 5.07
N GLN A 73 21.85 12.73 6.14
CA GLN A 73 21.68 14.17 6.01
C GLN A 73 23.03 14.83 5.73
N TRP A 74 23.05 15.74 4.75
CA TRP A 74 24.25 16.48 4.38
C TRP A 74 24.62 17.51 5.46
N GLY A 75 25.91 17.58 5.78
CA GLY A 75 26.54 18.68 6.52
C GLY A 75 27.85 19.06 5.83
N SER A 76 28.30 20.31 5.96
CA SER A 76 29.48 20.81 5.24
C SER A 76 30.73 19.98 5.53
N GLU A 77 31.09 19.85 6.80
CA GLU A 77 32.28 19.07 7.25
C GLU A 77 32.14 17.59 6.88
N LYS A 78 30.95 17.03 7.10
CA LYS A 78 30.69 15.62 6.80
C LYS A 78 30.82 15.31 5.32
N GLY A 79 30.27 16.18 4.46
CA GLY A 79 30.23 15.94 3.03
C GLY A 79 31.60 15.97 2.36
N GLU A 80 32.57 16.69 2.95
CA GLU A 80 33.94 16.83 2.43
C GLU A 80 34.68 15.50 2.47
N ASP A 81 34.65 14.82 3.61
CA ASP A 81 35.38 13.57 3.85
C ASP A 81 34.49 12.32 3.83
N TRP A 82 33.24 12.43 3.38
CA TRP A 82 32.31 11.31 3.40
C TRP A 82 32.79 10.17 2.50
N GLN A 83 32.79 8.96 3.03
CA GLN A 83 33.07 7.75 2.28
C GLN A 83 32.00 6.70 2.60
N ALA A 84 31.55 6.00 1.56
CA ALA A 84 30.70 4.84 1.75
C ALA A 84 31.47 3.76 2.52
N GLU A 85 30.82 3.16 3.51
CA GLU A 85 31.34 1.97 4.16
C GLU A 85 31.59 0.88 3.11
N ILE A 86 32.74 0.19 3.22
CA ILE A 86 33.10 -0.94 2.38
C ILE A 86 32.93 -2.20 3.25
N PRO A 87 31.80 -2.91 3.16
CA PRO A 87 31.61 -4.13 3.94
C PRO A 87 32.63 -5.18 3.52
N GLN A 88 33.12 -5.94 4.49
CA GLN A 88 34.01 -7.07 4.19
C GLN A 88 33.24 -8.15 3.42
N PHE A 89 33.67 -8.42 2.19
CA PHE A 89 33.18 -9.53 1.38
C PHE A 89 34.14 -10.71 1.43
N ASP A 90 33.72 -11.81 2.05
CA ASP A 90 34.47 -13.07 2.05
C ASP A 90 34.08 -13.92 0.83
N ALA A 91 34.88 -13.84 -0.22
CA ALA A 91 34.67 -14.57 -1.47
C ALA A 91 34.74 -16.09 -1.28
N LYS A 92 35.58 -16.57 -0.35
CA LYS A 92 35.70 -18.01 -0.08
C LYS A 92 34.44 -18.52 0.61
N ARG A 93 33.96 -17.81 1.63
CA ARG A 93 32.72 -18.16 2.33
C ARG A 93 31.51 -18.11 1.40
N HIS A 94 31.47 -17.14 0.49
CA HIS A 94 30.41 -17.05 -0.52
C HIS A 94 30.37 -18.29 -1.43
N ALA A 95 31.53 -18.70 -1.98
CA ALA A 95 31.64 -19.92 -2.77
C ALA A 95 31.25 -21.18 -1.98
N ASP A 96 31.75 -21.30 -0.75
CA ASP A 96 31.45 -22.44 0.13
C ASP A 96 29.94 -22.56 0.42
N ILE A 97 29.27 -21.44 0.71
CA ILE A 97 27.82 -21.42 0.99
C ILE A 97 27.01 -21.69 -0.26
N SER A 98 27.43 -21.17 -1.42
CA SER A 98 26.75 -21.44 -2.69
C SER A 98 26.78 -22.93 -3.03
N GLU A 99 27.92 -23.61 -2.81
CA GLU A 99 28.03 -25.06 -3.03
C GLU A 99 27.23 -25.86 -2.00
N GLN A 100 27.29 -25.48 -0.71
CA GLN A 100 26.48 -26.10 0.34
C GLN A 100 24.98 -25.98 0.05
N LEU A 101 24.52 -24.82 -0.44
CA LEU A 101 23.12 -24.59 -0.76
C LEU A 101 22.67 -25.54 -1.88
N LYS A 102 23.47 -25.68 -2.95
CA LYS A 102 23.19 -26.61 -4.05
C LYS A 102 23.08 -28.06 -3.57
N ALA A 103 23.98 -28.49 -2.68
CA ALA A 103 23.93 -29.82 -2.09
C ALA A 103 22.68 -30.04 -1.22
N VAL A 104 22.30 -29.05 -0.40
CA VAL A 104 21.11 -29.12 0.45
C VAL A 104 19.82 -29.08 -0.37
N GLU A 105 19.77 -28.32 -1.46
CA GLU A 105 18.63 -28.31 -2.38
C GLU A 105 18.39 -29.70 -3.00
N GLY A 106 19.46 -30.41 -3.38
CA GLY A 106 19.37 -31.81 -3.80
C GLY A 106 18.80 -32.73 -2.70
N ARG A 107 19.30 -32.60 -1.47
CA ARG A 107 18.79 -33.37 -0.31
C ARG A 107 17.32 -33.08 0.00
N VAL A 108 16.87 -31.83 -0.14
CA VAL A 108 15.46 -31.45 0.04
C VAL A 108 14.59 -32.11 -1.02
N ALA A 109 15.02 -32.12 -2.29
CA ALA A 109 14.29 -32.79 -3.35
C ALA A 109 14.15 -34.29 -3.08
N GLU A 110 15.26 -34.96 -2.73
CA GLU A 110 15.27 -36.38 -2.43
C GLU A 110 14.40 -36.73 -1.21
N ALA A 111 14.51 -35.97 -0.11
CA ALA A 111 13.71 -36.18 1.10
C ALA A 111 12.20 -35.99 0.83
N ASN A 112 11.81 -35.04 -0.02
CA ASN A 112 10.41 -34.84 -0.41
C ASN A 112 9.88 -36.01 -1.25
N THR A 113 10.68 -36.53 -2.19
CA THR A 113 10.32 -37.72 -2.97
C THR A 113 10.15 -38.95 -2.07
N GLN A 114 11.06 -39.15 -1.11
CA GLN A 114 10.97 -40.24 -0.13
C GLN A 114 9.72 -40.10 0.76
N LEU A 115 9.43 -38.89 1.27
CA LEU A 115 8.24 -38.62 2.07
C LEU A 115 6.95 -38.93 1.28
N GLY A 116 6.83 -38.45 0.04
CA GLY A 116 5.67 -38.71 -0.80
C GLY A 116 5.46 -40.20 -1.07
N THR A 117 6.55 -40.93 -1.31
CA THR A 117 6.52 -42.40 -1.50
C THR A 117 6.04 -43.12 -0.23
N LEU A 118 6.58 -42.75 0.93
CA LEU A 118 6.18 -43.34 2.21
C LEU A 118 4.74 -43.00 2.59
N GLN A 119 4.27 -41.78 2.30
CA GLN A 119 2.89 -41.37 2.53
C GLN A 119 1.92 -42.20 1.68
N GLU A 120 2.23 -42.42 0.41
CA GLU A 120 1.39 -43.25 -0.46
C GLU A 120 1.36 -44.70 0.03
N LYS A 121 2.53 -45.30 0.32
CA LYS A 121 2.61 -46.66 0.87
C LYS A 121 1.85 -46.79 2.19
N HIS A 122 1.98 -45.83 3.10
CA HIS A 122 1.24 -45.82 4.37
C HIS A 122 -0.27 -45.76 4.15
N ARG A 123 -0.73 -44.91 3.23
CA ARG A 123 -2.16 -44.82 2.86
C ARG A 123 -2.67 -46.14 2.30
N THR A 124 -1.93 -46.77 1.40
CA THR A 124 -2.27 -48.09 0.84
C THR A 124 -2.32 -49.16 1.93
N TYR A 125 -1.35 -49.17 2.84
CA TYR A 125 -1.29 -50.10 3.97
C TYR A 125 -2.48 -49.93 4.92
N GLN A 126 -2.82 -48.70 5.30
CA GLN A 126 -3.98 -48.40 6.15
C GLN A 126 -5.29 -48.82 5.49
N ALA A 127 -5.50 -48.46 4.22
CA ALA A 127 -6.68 -48.86 3.47
C ALA A 127 -6.82 -50.39 3.36
N SER A 128 -5.69 -51.09 3.17
CA SER A 128 -5.65 -52.56 3.17
C SER A 128 -6.03 -53.14 4.53
N ARG A 129 -5.49 -52.59 5.63
CA ARG A 129 -5.83 -52.99 7.01
C ARG A 129 -7.30 -52.76 7.34
N GLU A 130 -7.84 -51.58 7.05
CA GLU A 130 -9.25 -51.27 7.28
C GLU A 130 -10.15 -52.19 6.47
N ALA A 131 -9.81 -52.43 5.21
CA ALA A 131 -10.56 -53.36 4.37
C ALA A 131 -10.44 -54.80 4.89
N ALA A 132 -9.30 -55.22 5.44
CA ALA A 132 -9.15 -56.53 6.06
C ALA A 132 -10.00 -56.66 7.34
N THR A 133 -10.02 -55.64 8.21
CA THR A 133 -10.89 -55.62 9.40
C THR A 133 -12.37 -55.72 8.99
N ARG A 134 -12.82 -54.89 8.05
CA ARG A 134 -14.21 -54.96 7.54
C ARG A 134 -14.56 -56.33 6.97
N SER A 135 -13.63 -56.92 6.20
CA SER A 135 -13.85 -58.26 5.65
C SER A 135 -13.86 -59.35 6.73
N ALA A 136 -13.10 -59.20 7.81
CA ALA A 136 -13.10 -60.11 8.95
C ALA A 136 -14.44 -60.08 9.70
N ASP A 137 -14.98 -58.88 9.99
CA ASP A 137 -16.27 -58.72 10.66
C ASP A 137 -17.43 -59.35 9.85
N LEU A 138 -17.40 -59.19 8.52
CA LEU A 138 -18.34 -59.81 7.59
C LEU A 138 -18.18 -61.33 7.52
N ALA A 139 -16.94 -61.83 7.50
CA ALA A 139 -16.65 -63.27 7.45
C ALA A 139 -17.10 -64.00 8.73
N GLU A 140 -16.95 -63.39 9.91
CA GLU A 140 -17.45 -63.96 11.18
C GLU A 140 -18.98 -64.10 11.19
N SER A 141 -19.66 -63.24 10.43
CA SER A 141 -21.12 -63.25 10.32
C SER A 141 -21.66 -64.34 9.39
N VAL A 142 -20.83 -65.04 8.61
CA VAL A 142 -21.24 -66.03 7.60
C VAL A 142 -22.13 -67.11 8.22
N THR A 143 -21.65 -67.79 9.27
CA THR A 143 -22.40 -68.88 9.90
C THR A 143 -23.75 -68.42 10.47
N ARG A 144 -23.79 -67.19 11.00
CA ARG A 144 -25.03 -66.59 11.52
C ARG A 144 -26.02 -66.28 10.39
N ILE A 145 -25.55 -65.71 9.28
CA ILE A 145 -26.40 -65.40 8.12
C ILE A 145 -26.90 -66.69 7.46
N GLU A 146 -26.07 -67.74 7.36
CA GLU A 146 -26.50 -69.05 6.84
C GLU A 146 -27.60 -69.68 7.70
N ALA A 147 -27.46 -69.63 9.03
CA ALA A 147 -28.49 -70.13 9.94
C ALA A 147 -29.80 -69.32 9.84
N LYS A 148 -29.70 -67.99 9.73
CA LYS A 148 -30.86 -67.11 9.54
C LYS A 148 -31.55 -67.39 8.20
N LEU A 149 -30.79 -67.48 7.10
CA LEU A 149 -31.31 -67.78 5.78
C LEU A 149 -32.04 -69.13 5.74
N ALA A 150 -31.49 -70.15 6.41
CA ALA A 150 -32.17 -71.44 6.53
C ALA A 150 -33.52 -71.31 7.24
N THR A 151 -33.59 -70.48 8.29
CA THR A 151 -34.82 -70.23 9.05
C THR A 151 -35.84 -69.42 8.23
N ASP A 152 -35.39 -68.35 7.57
CA ASP A 152 -36.23 -67.49 6.73
C ASP A 152 -36.76 -68.25 5.50
N LYS A 153 -36.00 -69.22 4.95
CA LYS A 153 -36.49 -70.15 3.91
C LYS A 153 -37.61 -71.05 4.42
N LEU A 154 -37.47 -71.64 5.61
CA LEU A 154 -38.53 -72.45 6.21
C LEU A 154 -39.80 -71.61 6.48
N HIS A 155 -39.64 -70.37 6.95
CA HIS A 155 -40.77 -69.46 7.16
C HIS A 155 -41.43 -69.05 5.84
N LEU A 156 -40.66 -68.85 4.77
CA LEU A 156 -41.21 -68.59 3.44
C LEU A 156 -42.01 -69.80 2.93
N GLU A 157 -41.46 -71.02 3.02
CA GLU A 157 -42.16 -72.25 2.65
C GLU A 157 -43.48 -72.41 3.43
N ALA A 158 -43.45 -72.17 4.74
CA ALA A 158 -44.65 -72.20 5.57
C ALA A 158 -45.68 -71.14 5.15
N ALA A 159 -45.25 -69.90 4.87
CA ALA A 159 -46.12 -68.82 4.43
C ALA A 159 -46.72 -69.09 3.04
N GLU A 160 -45.96 -69.71 2.13
CA GLU A 160 -46.44 -70.14 0.81
C GLU A 160 -47.45 -71.28 0.92
N ALA A 161 -47.21 -72.26 1.81
CA ALA A 161 -48.15 -73.34 2.10
C ALA A 161 -49.46 -72.80 2.69
N SER A 162 -49.40 -71.93 3.69
CA SER A 162 -50.59 -71.30 4.29
C SER A 162 -51.36 -70.44 3.29
N LEU A 163 -50.67 -69.72 2.40
CA LEU A 163 -51.33 -68.96 1.33
C LEU A 163 -52.04 -69.90 0.34
N THR A 164 -51.41 -71.01 -0.04
CA THR A 164 -51.99 -72.01 -0.95
C THR A 164 -53.24 -72.67 -0.35
N GLU A 165 -53.16 -73.09 0.91
CA GLU A 165 -54.29 -73.66 1.65
C GLU A 165 -55.45 -72.65 1.77
N ALA A 166 -55.13 -71.40 2.13
CA ALA A 166 -56.13 -70.33 2.20
C ALA A 166 -56.76 -70.04 0.83
N GLN A 167 -56.00 -70.09 -0.27
CA GLN A 167 -56.53 -69.90 -1.63
C GLN A 167 -57.51 -71.00 -2.02
N GLN A 168 -57.23 -72.26 -1.66
CA GLN A 168 -58.11 -73.40 -1.89
C GLN A 168 -59.43 -73.25 -1.13
N ARG A 169 -59.37 -72.93 0.17
CA ARG A 169 -60.54 -72.78 1.04
C ARG A 169 -61.38 -71.53 0.73
N ALA A 170 -60.74 -70.43 0.33
CA ALA A 170 -61.40 -69.18 -0.05
C ALA A 170 -62.18 -69.28 -1.37
N GLY A 171 -62.09 -70.40 -2.10
CA GLY A 171 -62.81 -70.69 -3.35
C GLY A 171 -62.40 -69.77 -4.52
N VAL A 172 -61.16 -69.26 -4.49
CA VAL A 172 -60.65 -68.37 -5.54
C VAL A 172 -60.23 -69.14 -6.81
N ALA A 173 -59.95 -70.43 -6.67
CA ALA A 173 -59.73 -71.35 -7.79
C ALA A 173 -61.06 -71.98 -8.27
N PRO A 174 -61.21 -72.31 -9.57
CA PRO A 174 -62.38 -73.02 -10.07
C PRO A 174 -62.55 -74.36 -9.35
N ARG A 175 -63.72 -74.60 -8.75
CA ARG A 175 -64.09 -75.89 -8.13
C ARG A 175 -64.51 -76.90 -9.21
N GLU A 176 -63.57 -77.20 -10.11
CA GLU A 176 -63.76 -78.05 -11.28
C GLU A 176 -63.08 -79.41 -11.10
N GLY A 177 -63.76 -80.49 -11.48
CA GLY A 177 -63.21 -81.84 -11.48
C GLY A 177 -63.93 -82.80 -10.53
N LEU A 178 -63.59 -84.08 -10.68
CA LEU A 178 -64.34 -85.20 -10.11
C LEU A 178 -64.60 -85.08 -8.59
N VAL A 179 -63.64 -84.54 -7.82
CA VAL A 179 -63.81 -84.40 -6.36
C VAL A 179 -64.90 -83.38 -6.00
N HIS A 180 -64.99 -82.27 -6.75
CA HIS A 180 -66.01 -81.23 -6.57
C HIS A 180 -67.36 -81.69 -7.14
N ASP A 181 -67.36 -82.45 -8.23
CA ASP A 181 -68.56 -83.04 -8.83
C ASP A 181 -69.19 -84.09 -7.91
N LEU A 182 -68.36 -84.96 -7.33
CA LEU A 182 -68.79 -85.94 -6.33
C LEU A 182 -69.28 -85.25 -5.06
N ALA A 183 -68.56 -84.23 -4.54
CA ALA A 183 -69.02 -83.48 -3.37
C ALA A 183 -70.41 -82.85 -3.59
N ARG A 184 -70.67 -82.29 -4.79
CA ARG A 184 -72.01 -81.81 -5.17
C ARG A 184 -73.03 -82.94 -5.19
N GLY A 185 -72.72 -84.08 -5.81
CA GLY A 185 -73.62 -85.23 -5.85
C GLY A 185 -73.95 -85.80 -4.46
N VAL A 186 -72.94 -85.89 -3.58
CA VAL A 186 -73.09 -86.32 -2.19
C VAL A 186 -73.90 -85.29 -1.39
N GLY A 187 -73.67 -83.99 -1.62
CA GLY A 187 -74.44 -82.90 -1.03
C GLY A 187 -75.91 -82.93 -1.41
N GLU A 188 -76.23 -83.15 -2.69
CA GLU A 188 -77.62 -83.33 -3.15
C GLU A 188 -78.27 -84.55 -2.51
N PHE A 189 -77.53 -85.66 -2.39
CA PHE A 189 -78.04 -86.84 -1.70
C PHE A 189 -78.31 -86.56 -0.21
N ALA A 190 -77.43 -85.83 0.46
CA ALA A 190 -77.64 -85.40 1.85
C ALA A 190 -78.88 -84.50 2.00
N ASN A 191 -79.14 -83.60 1.05
CA ASN A 191 -80.37 -82.80 1.03
C ASN A 191 -81.62 -83.66 0.86
N ILE A 192 -81.60 -84.65 -0.04
CA ILE A 192 -82.71 -85.59 -0.23
C ILE A 192 -83.00 -86.35 1.06
N MET A 193 -81.96 -86.83 1.75
CA MET A 193 -82.12 -87.51 3.04
C MET A 193 -82.77 -86.59 4.08
N ALA A 194 -82.31 -85.34 4.17
CA ALA A 194 -82.86 -84.35 5.11
C ALA A 194 -84.35 -84.03 4.83
N ASP A 195 -84.75 -83.92 3.56
CA ASP A 195 -86.11 -83.55 3.15
C ASP A 195 -87.12 -84.70 3.19
N SER A 196 -86.67 -85.94 3.39
CA SER A 196 -87.50 -87.16 3.32
C SER A 196 -88.27 -87.50 4.61
N ASP A 197 -88.20 -86.64 5.64
CA ASP A 197 -88.86 -86.80 6.95
C ASP A 197 -88.62 -88.18 7.61
N GLY A 198 -87.38 -88.67 7.49
CA GLY A 198 -86.93 -89.93 8.09
C GLY A 198 -87.26 -91.19 7.29
N VAL A 199 -87.85 -91.06 6.10
CA VAL A 199 -88.22 -92.17 5.22
C VAL A 199 -87.15 -92.41 4.14
N ALA A 200 -86.44 -93.53 4.22
CA ALA A 200 -85.48 -93.97 3.21
C ALA A 200 -86.13 -94.67 2.01
N GLY A 201 -87.30 -95.29 2.23
CA GLY A 201 -88.05 -96.00 1.20
C GLY A 201 -89.02 -97.01 1.79
N TYR A 202 -89.30 -98.08 1.05
CA TYR A 202 -90.10 -99.20 1.50
C TYR A 202 -89.30 -100.51 1.40
N HIS A 203 -89.38 -101.32 2.44
CA HIS A 203 -88.92 -102.71 2.43
C HIS A 203 -89.78 -103.56 1.48
N LEU A 204 -89.25 -104.68 0.99
CA LEU A 204 -89.99 -105.58 0.09
C LEU A 204 -91.25 -106.19 0.73
N ASN A 205 -91.34 -106.18 2.06
CA ASN A 205 -92.52 -106.58 2.83
C ASN A 205 -93.58 -105.46 2.96
N GLY A 206 -93.32 -104.27 2.40
CA GLY A 206 -94.21 -103.11 2.41
C GLY A 206 -94.03 -102.17 3.61
N GLU A 207 -93.12 -102.47 4.56
CA GLU A 207 -92.84 -101.61 5.70
C GLU A 207 -91.97 -100.40 5.30
N ILE A 208 -92.10 -99.28 6.02
CA ILE A 208 -91.28 -98.08 5.76
C ILE A 208 -89.85 -98.37 6.23
N ALA A 209 -88.89 -98.25 5.31
CA ALA A 209 -87.47 -98.26 5.63
C ALA A 209 -87.06 -96.87 6.11
N LYS A 210 -86.38 -96.80 7.25
CA LYS A 210 -85.88 -95.53 7.80
C LYS A 210 -84.39 -95.35 7.51
N TRP A 211 -83.94 -94.10 7.49
CA TRP A 211 -82.53 -93.80 7.22
C TRP A 211 -81.57 -94.29 8.31
N ASP A 212 -82.05 -94.42 9.55
CA ASP A 212 -81.27 -94.94 10.69
C ASP A 212 -80.94 -96.45 10.57
N GLU A 213 -81.56 -97.16 9.62
CA GLU A 213 -81.21 -98.53 9.27
C GLU A 213 -79.93 -98.62 8.43
N PHE A 214 -79.47 -97.52 7.83
CA PHE A 214 -78.28 -97.45 6.99
C PHE A 214 -77.12 -96.75 7.71
N ASP A 215 -75.90 -97.19 7.46
CA ASP A 215 -74.71 -96.46 7.91
C ASP A 215 -74.41 -95.30 6.94
N LEU A 216 -74.88 -94.12 7.32
CA LEU A 216 -74.74 -92.88 6.55
C LEU A 216 -73.60 -92.00 7.03
N THR A 217 -72.81 -92.47 8.00
CA THR A 217 -71.69 -91.69 8.59
C THR A 217 -70.67 -91.27 7.54
N ALA A 218 -70.34 -92.17 6.61
CA ALA A 218 -69.40 -91.91 5.53
C ALA A 218 -69.80 -90.74 4.60
N ILE A 219 -71.09 -90.45 4.47
CA ILE A 219 -71.60 -89.34 3.64
C ILE A 219 -71.37 -88.01 4.36
N ALA A 220 -71.72 -87.95 5.64
CA ALA A 220 -71.51 -86.77 6.48
C ALA A 220 -70.00 -86.49 6.62
N ASP A 221 -69.20 -87.51 6.88
CA ASP A 221 -67.74 -87.40 7.02
C ASP A 221 -67.08 -86.97 5.70
N ALA A 222 -67.54 -87.48 4.54
CA ALA A 222 -67.02 -87.08 3.25
C ALA A 222 -67.35 -85.61 2.90
N LEU A 223 -68.57 -85.16 3.20
CA LEU A 223 -68.94 -83.75 3.03
C LEU A 223 -68.16 -82.86 3.99
N GLN A 224 -68.04 -83.27 5.26
CA GLN A 224 -67.27 -82.52 6.26
C GLN A 224 -65.80 -82.41 5.85
N ALA A 225 -65.14 -83.50 5.45
CA ALA A 225 -63.75 -83.48 5.00
C ALA A 225 -63.55 -82.59 3.77
N TYR A 226 -64.49 -82.61 2.84
CA TYR A 226 -64.47 -81.72 1.69
C TYR A 226 -64.63 -80.24 2.11
N GLU A 227 -65.56 -79.93 3.01
CA GLU A 227 -65.78 -78.56 3.49
C GLU A 227 -64.62 -78.06 4.36
N GLU A 228 -63.94 -78.92 5.11
CA GLU A 228 -62.71 -78.59 5.84
C GLU A 228 -61.58 -78.18 4.88
N GLN A 229 -61.46 -78.89 3.76
CA GLN A 229 -60.40 -78.66 2.78
C GLN A 229 -60.70 -77.50 1.84
N TYR A 230 -61.93 -77.40 1.33
CA TYR A 230 -62.30 -76.46 0.26
C TYR A 230 -63.26 -75.36 0.70
N GLY A 231 -63.71 -75.36 1.96
CA GLY A 231 -64.75 -74.47 2.48
C GLY A 231 -66.17 -74.96 2.17
N PRO A 232 -67.20 -74.34 2.75
CA PRO A 232 -68.59 -74.80 2.62
C PRO A 232 -69.02 -75.01 1.17
N LEU A 233 -69.75 -76.11 0.92
CA LEU A 233 -70.24 -76.47 -0.40
C LEU A 233 -71.42 -75.57 -0.83
N ALA A 234 -72.28 -75.19 0.12
CA ALA A 234 -73.48 -74.38 -0.11
C ALA A 234 -73.21 -72.89 -0.39
N GLN A 235 -71.99 -72.39 -0.12
CA GLN A 235 -71.61 -71.00 -0.42
C GLN A 235 -71.03 -70.87 -1.83
N THR A 236 -71.70 -70.07 -2.67
CA THR A 236 -71.16 -69.65 -3.97
C THR A 236 -69.91 -68.79 -3.74
N GLY A 237 -68.74 -69.34 -4.09
CA GLY A 237 -67.44 -68.68 -3.98
C GLY A 237 -66.52 -69.19 -2.87
N GLY A 238 -66.94 -70.13 -2.00
CA GLY A 238 -66.10 -70.64 -0.89
C GLY A 238 -66.09 -69.77 0.37
N ASP A 239 -65.18 -70.03 1.32
CA ASP A 239 -65.18 -69.39 2.65
C ASP A 239 -64.83 -67.89 2.61
N ALA A 240 -65.78 -67.05 2.99
CA ALA A 240 -65.66 -65.58 2.97
C ALA A 240 -64.63 -65.05 3.98
N GLU A 241 -64.47 -65.70 5.14
CA GLU A 241 -63.51 -65.26 6.16
C GLU A 241 -62.07 -65.52 5.71
N THR A 242 -61.79 -66.72 5.19
CA THR A 242 -60.49 -67.03 4.59
C THR A 242 -60.18 -66.12 3.40
N ARG A 243 -61.18 -65.78 2.57
CA ARG A 243 -60.99 -64.86 1.43
C ARG A 243 -60.57 -63.45 1.87
N ALA A 244 -61.13 -62.94 2.97
CA ALA A 244 -60.76 -61.63 3.52
C ALA A 244 -59.31 -61.59 4.04
N ARG A 245 -58.75 -62.75 4.46
CA ARG A 245 -57.38 -62.88 4.98
C ARG A 245 -56.30 -63.05 3.89
N LEU A 246 -56.68 -63.32 2.64
CA LEU A 246 -55.73 -63.51 1.53
C LEU A 246 -54.77 -62.34 1.29
N PRO A 247 -55.19 -61.05 1.33
CA PRO A 247 -54.27 -59.94 1.16
C PRO A 247 -53.21 -59.86 2.27
N GLU A 248 -53.56 -60.23 3.50
CA GLU A 248 -52.65 -60.28 4.64
C GLU A 248 -51.64 -61.42 4.49
N LEU A 249 -52.10 -62.62 4.14
CA LEU A 249 -51.23 -63.77 3.86
C LEU A 249 -50.28 -63.52 2.67
N THR A 250 -50.75 -62.81 1.64
CA THR A 250 -49.91 -62.40 0.50
C THR A 250 -48.80 -61.44 0.97
N LYS A 251 -49.14 -60.44 1.79
CA LYS A 251 -48.15 -59.52 2.38
C LYS A 251 -47.14 -60.25 3.27
N ALA A 252 -47.59 -61.24 4.04
CA ALA A 252 -46.71 -62.06 4.88
C ALA A 252 -45.72 -62.86 4.04
N ARG A 253 -46.17 -63.52 2.97
CA ARG A 253 -45.30 -64.22 1.99
C ARG A 253 -44.30 -63.25 1.36
N ASP A 254 -44.75 -62.10 0.87
CA ASP A 254 -43.87 -61.11 0.21
C ASP A 254 -42.84 -60.50 1.18
N MET A 255 -43.16 -60.41 2.48
CA MET A 255 -42.21 -60.02 3.51
C MET A 255 -41.14 -61.10 3.70
N MET A 256 -41.53 -62.36 3.84
CA MET A 256 -40.59 -63.48 3.98
C MET A 256 -39.72 -63.64 2.74
N LYS A 257 -40.28 -63.45 1.54
CA LYS A 257 -39.52 -63.48 0.28
C LYS A 257 -38.43 -62.41 0.25
N ARG A 258 -38.75 -61.17 0.63
CA ARG A 258 -37.76 -60.09 0.73
C ARG A 258 -36.72 -60.35 1.82
N ALA A 259 -37.09 -61.00 2.91
CA ALA A 259 -36.14 -61.40 3.95
C ALA A 259 -35.12 -62.41 3.40
N VAL A 260 -35.58 -63.44 2.68
CA VAL A 260 -34.72 -64.40 1.98
C VAL A 260 -33.81 -63.71 0.95
N GLU A 261 -34.35 -62.84 0.10
CA GLU A 261 -33.57 -62.10 -0.92
C GLU A 261 -32.47 -61.22 -0.27
N ASN A 262 -32.78 -60.57 0.86
CA ASN A 262 -31.80 -59.78 1.61
C ASN A 262 -30.72 -60.67 2.23
N ASP A 263 -31.10 -61.78 2.86
CA ASP A 263 -30.15 -62.71 3.47
C ASP A 263 -29.25 -63.40 2.43
N GLU A 264 -29.76 -63.71 1.23
CA GLU A 264 -28.96 -64.25 0.12
C GLU A 264 -27.93 -63.22 -0.39
N ARG A 265 -28.32 -61.95 -0.52
CA ARG A 265 -27.40 -60.86 -0.86
C ARG A 265 -26.32 -60.70 0.21
N ASP A 266 -26.71 -60.68 1.49
CA ASP A 266 -25.80 -60.47 2.61
C ASP A 266 -24.85 -61.66 2.78
N LEU A 267 -25.31 -62.89 2.53
CA LEU A 267 -24.48 -64.10 2.48
C LEU A 267 -23.47 -64.05 1.32
N ALA A 268 -23.89 -63.61 0.13
CA ALA A 268 -22.99 -63.44 -1.00
C ALA A 268 -21.89 -62.40 -0.71
N ALA A 269 -22.25 -61.28 -0.08
CA ALA A 269 -21.30 -60.26 0.35
C ALA A 269 -20.33 -60.80 1.42
N ALA A 270 -20.82 -61.55 2.40
CA ALA A 270 -20.01 -62.15 3.46
C ALA A 270 -19.04 -63.22 2.91
N ARG A 271 -19.47 -64.05 1.96
CA ARG A 271 -18.61 -65.03 1.28
C ARG A 271 -17.54 -64.37 0.40
N ALA A 272 -17.91 -63.32 -0.32
CA ALA A 272 -16.94 -62.53 -1.09
C ALA A 272 -15.88 -61.88 -0.18
N ALA A 273 -16.27 -61.44 1.02
CA ALA A 273 -15.34 -60.94 2.03
C ALA A 273 -14.38 -62.02 2.55
N THR A 274 -14.85 -63.25 2.76
CA THR A 274 -14.01 -64.41 3.13
C THR A 274 -12.97 -64.73 2.05
N GLU A 275 -13.35 -64.70 0.77
CA GLU A 275 -12.39 -64.91 -0.33
C GLU A 275 -11.39 -63.75 -0.45
N ALA A 276 -11.83 -62.51 -0.23
CA ALA A 276 -10.94 -61.34 -0.22
C ALA A 276 -9.89 -61.39 0.91
N LEU A 277 -10.18 -62.03 2.05
CA LEU A 277 -9.20 -62.27 3.12
C LEU A 277 -8.13 -63.28 2.73
N LYS A 278 -8.47 -64.32 1.95
CA LYS A 278 -7.51 -65.33 1.47
C LYS A 278 -6.49 -64.75 0.50
N LEU A 279 -6.86 -63.70 -0.24
CA LEU A 279 -6.04 -63.12 -1.31
C LEU A 279 -5.09 -61.99 -0.84
N LYS A 280 -5.22 -61.49 0.39
CA LYS A 280 -4.47 -60.31 0.86
C LYS A 280 -3.22 -60.69 1.65
N SER A 281 -2.07 -60.75 0.99
CA SER A 281 -0.78 -60.92 1.68
C SER A 281 0.38 -60.00 1.26
N ASP A 282 0.21 -59.10 0.28
CA ASP A 282 1.38 -58.44 -0.35
C ASP A 282 1.51 -56.91 -0.15
N VAL A 283 0.77 -56.28 0.78
CA VAL A 283 0.95 -54.83 1.03
C VAL A 283 2.06 -54.59 2.05
N GLU A 284 3.13 -53.92 1.62
CA GLU A 284 4.26 -53.52 2.46
C GLU A 284 3.78 -52.71 3.68
N ALA A 285 4.18 -53.13 4.87
CA ALA A 285 3.85 -52.44 6.11
C ALA A 285 4.70 -51.18 6.26
N VAL A 286 4.05 -50.01 6.21
CA VAL A 286 4.67 -48.72 6.52
C VAL A 286 4.00 -48.13 7.75
N THR A 287 4.77 -47.76 8.76
CA THR A 287 4.25 -47.20 10.02
C THR A 287 4.19 -45.67 10.00
N GLU A 288 3.38 -45.09 10.88
CA GLU A 288 3.31 -43.63 11.03
C GLU A 288 4.64 -43.05 11.52
N GLU A 289 5.42 -43.80 12.32
CA GLU A 289 6.76 -43.38 12.74
C GLU A 289 7.71 -43.21 11.55
N GLN A 290 7.63 -44.07 10.52
CA GLN A 290 8.45 -43.95 9.31
C GLN A 290 8.08 -42.69 8.51
N VAL A 291 6.78 -42.41 8.37
CA VAL A 291 6.28 -41.19 7.70
C VAL A 291 6.68 -39.94 8.49
N SER A 292 6.54 -39.97 9.82
CA SER A 292 6.93 -38.89 10.72
C SER A 292 8.44 -38.62 10.71
N GLY A 293 9.26 -39.67 10.66
CA GLY A 293 10.72 -39.58 10.51
C GLY A 293 11.13 -38.93 9.18
N ALA A 294 10.50 -39.34 8.08
CA ALA A 294 10.72 -38.73 6.77
C ALA A 294 10.29 -37.25 6.76
N ARG A 295 9.16 -36.90 7.39
CA ARG A 295 8.70 -35.51 7.53
C ARG A 295 9.68 -34.68 8.33
N THR A 296 10.22 -35.21 9.42
CA THR A 296 11.25 -34.56 10.22
C THR A 296 12.51 -34.28 9.40
N THR A 297 12.91 -35.23 8.55
CA THR A 297 14.06 -35.07 7.64
C THR A 297 13.83 -33.93 6.63
N VAL A 298 12.65 -33.86 6.01
CA VAL A 298 12.26 -32.77 5.11
C VAL A 298 12.31 -31.41 5.83
N THR A 299 11.75 -31.34 7.03
CA THR A 299 11.75 -30.11 7.84
C THR A 299 13.17 -29.65 8.17
N ALA A 300 14.04 -30.56 8.60
CA ALA A 300 15.43 -30.25 8.94
C ALA A 300 16.24 -29.78 7.71
N ALA A 301 16.11 -30.47 6.58
CA ALA A 301 16.79 -30.09 5.34
C ALA A 301 16.28 -28.73 4.80
N THR A 302 14.98 -28.47 4.92
CA THR A 302 14.36 -27.18 4.56
C THR A 302 14.88 -26.04 5.43
N ALA A 303 14.93 -26.22 6.75
CA ALA A 303 15.49 -25.22 7.67
C ALA A 303 16.96 -24.92 7.35
N GLN A 304 17.76 -25.95 7.04
CA GLN A 304 19.15 -25.78 6.64
C GLN A 304 19.28 -24.97 5.34
N ARG A 305 18.45 -25.26 4.32
CA ARG A 305 18.41 -24.51 3.06
C ARG A 305 18.11 -23.03 3.31
N ASP A 306 17.11 -22.74 4.12
CA ASP A 306 16.65 -21.36 4.34
C ASP A 306 17.68 -20.54 5.13
N ALA A 307 18.38 -21.17 6.07
CA ALA A 307 19.53 -20.56 6.75
C ALA A 307 20.68 -20.24 5.78
N LEU A 308 21.02 -21.17 4.88
CA LEU A 308 22.07 -20.96 3.87
C LEU A 308 21.67 -19.87 2.86
N ARG A 309 20.40 -19.82 2.45
CA ARG A 309 19.89 -18.74 1.57
C ARG A 309 20.01 -17.38 2.23
N THR A 310 19.60 -17.27 3.48
CA THR A 310 19.71 -16.02 4.25
C THR A 310 21.15 -15.54 4.33
N GLU A 311 22.10 -16.46 4.58
CA GLU A 311 23.52 -16.12 4.63
C GLU A 311 24.09 -15.76 3.24
N LEU A 312 23.68 -16.47 2.19
CA LEU A 312 24.08 -16.16 0.82
C LEU A 312 23.59 -14.78 0.39
N ASP A 313 22.35 -14.42 0.74
CA ASP A 313 21.77 -13.10 0.49
C ASP A 313 22.53 -12.01 1.23
N ARG A 314 22.91 -12.25 2.49
CA ARG A 314 23.76 -11.33 3.27
C ARG A 314 25.10 -11.09 2.57
N LEU A 315 25.78 -12.15 2.12
CA LEU A 315 27.06 -12.05 1.41
C LEU A 315 26.92 -11.37 0.04
N ASN A 316 25.84 -11.65 -0.71
CA ASN A 316 25.53 -10.97 -1.97
C ASN A 316 25.28 -9.48 -1.76
N ASN A 317 24.60 -9.10 -0.68
CA ASN A 317 24.39 -7.71 -0.32
C ASN A 317 25.71 -7.02 0.06
N ALA A 318 26.56 -7.68 0.85
CA ALA A 318 27.88 -7.17 1.20
C ALA A 318 28.76 -6.97 -0.04
N LYS A 319 28.76 -7.93 -0.97
CA LYS A 319 29.48 -7.82 -2.25
C LYS A 319 29.00 -6.61 -3.06
N ARG A 320 27.69 -6.49 -3.28
CA ARG A 320 27.10 -5.38 -4.04
C ARG A 320 27.42 -4.02 -3.39
N ALA A 321 27.35 -3.95 -2.06
CA ALA A 321 27.70 -2.74 -1.33
C ALA A 321 29.18 -2.38 -1.48
N ALA A 322 30.08 -3.37 -1.36
CA ALA A 322 31.52 -3.16 -1.55
C ALA A 322 31.85 -2.72 -2.99
N ASP A 323 31.27 -3.38 -4.00
CA ASP A 323 31.45 -3.04 -5.42
C ASP A 323 30.97 -1.61 -5.73
N ALA A 324 29.86 -1.17 -5.11
CA ALA A 324 29.27 0.15 -5.32
C ALA A 324 29.85 1.26 -4.43
N ALA A 325 30.66 0.93 -3.42
CA ALA A 325 31.11 1.90 -2.42
C ALA A 325 31.97 3.01 -3.04
N ALA A 326 32.90 2.66 -3.94
CA ALA A 326 33.75 3.64 -4.63
C ALA A 326 32.93 4.62 -5.49
N ASP A 327 31.95 4.12 -6.23
CA ASP A 327 31.07 4.96 -7.06
C ASP A 327 30.16 5.85 -6.21
N LYS A 328 29.64 5.33 -5.08
CA LYS A 328 28.86 6.13 -4.12
C LYS A 328 29.70 7.24 -3.50
N THR A 329 30.92 6.95 -3.05
CA THR A 329 31.86 7.95 -2.52
C THR A 329 32.13 9.04 -3.54
N LYS A 330 32.39 8.66 -4.80
CA LYS A 330 32.62 9.61 -5.90
C LYS A 330 31.38 10.49 -6.17
N ALA A 331 30.19 9.88 -6.22
CA ALA A 331 28.95 10.61 -6.45
C ALA A 331 28.62 11.56 -5.29
N ALA A 332 28.82 11.11 -4.05
CA ALA A 332 28.65 11.95 -2.85
C ALA A 332 29.61 13.14 -2.86
N ALA A 333 30.89 12.95 -3.21
CA ALA A 333 31.86 14.03 -3.34
C ALA A 333 31.46 15.04 -4.44
N ALA A 334 30.99 14.57 -5.59
CA ALA A 334 30.51 15.44 -6.67
C ALA A 334 29.30 16.28 -6.22
N HIS A 335 28.32 15.66 -5.56
CA HIS A 335 27.19 16.39 -4.99
C HIS A 335 27.60 17.36 -3.88
N HIS A 336 28.58 17.01 -3.04
CA HIS A 336 29.11 17.93 -2.04
C HIS A 336 29.68 19.19 -2.70
N VAL A 337 30.51 19.04 -3.74
CA VAL A 337 31.05 20.18 -4.50
C VAL A 337 29.93 21.02 -5.11
N ASP A 338 28.90 20.39 -5.67
CA ASP A 338 27.74 21.10 -6.22
C ASP A 338 27.00 21.92 -5.16
N ILE A 339 26.75 21.33 -3.98
CA ILE A 339 26.10 22.01 -2.86
C ILE A 339 26.91 23.22 -2.41
N ILE A 340 28.23 23.06 -2.21
CA ILE A 340 29.11 24.15 -1.80
C ILE A 340 29.08 25.27 -2.82
N GLN A 341 29.24 24.96 -4.11
CA GLN A 341 29.20 25.97 -5.16
C GLN A 341 27.89 26.75 -5.20
N TRP A 342 26.74 26.08 -5.02
CA TRP A 342 25.45 26.76 -4.96
C TRP A 342 25.31 27.65 -3.73
N LEU A 343 25.78 27.20 -2.56
CA LEU A 343 25.78 28.01 -1.34
C LEU A 343 26.71 29.22 -1.45
N GLU A 344 27.88 29.06 -2.06
CA GLU A 344 28.81 30.18 -2.32
C GLU A 344 28.23 31.19 -3.31
N ILE A 345 27.52 30.74 -4.35
CA ILE A 345 26.80 31.64 -5.26
C ILE A 345 25.69 32.38 -4.51
N ALA A 346 24.91 31.68 -3.68
CA ALA A 346 23.86 32.31 -2.86
C ALA A 346 24.44 33.37 -1.92
N GLY A 347 25.53 33.06 -1.20
CA GLY A 347 26.23 34.01 -0.33
C GLY A 347 26.84 35.19 -1.09
N ALA A 348 27.43 34.94 -2.26
CA ALA A 348 27.97 36.02 -3.09
C ALA A 348 26.89 36.99 -3.60
N LEU A 349 25.65 36.53 -3.77
CA LEU A 349 24.53 37.35 -4.25
C LEU A 349 23.66 37.91 -3.11
N ALA A 350 23.92 37.51 -1.86
CA ALA A 350 23.25 38.02 -0.68
C ALA A 350 23.55 39.52 -0.45
N PRO A 351 22.75 40.24 0.37
CA PRO A 351 22.93 41.69 0.57
C PRO A 351 24.32 42.11 1.06
N ASP A 352 24.99 41.26 1.82
CA ASP A 352 26.35 41.42 2.35
C ASP A 352 27.45 40.96 1.38
N GLY A 353 27.10 40.35 0.24
CA GLY A 353 28.00 39.96 -0.82
C GLY A 353 28.22 41.05 -1.88
N ILE A 354 28.22 40.66 -3.16
CA ILE A 354 28.40 41.53 -4.33
C ILE A 354 27.53 42.79 -4.29
N PRO A 355 26.21 42.73 -3.98
CA PRO A 355 25.39 43.93 -3.85
C PRO A 355 25.93 44.95 -2.85
N GLY A 356 26.36 44.47 -1.67
CA GLY A 356 26.91 45.31 -0.62
C GLY A 356 28.25 45.93 -1.01
N GLU A 357 29.14 45.13 -1.62
CA GLU A 357 30.42 45.62 -2.15
C GLU A 357 30.24 46.67 -3.25
N MET A 358 29.31 46.44 -4.17
CA MET A 358 28.99 47.40 -5.23
C MET A 358 28.43 48.71 -4.66
N LEU A 359 27.57 48.62 -3.65
CA LEU A 359 27.04 49.79 -2.97
C LEU A 359 28.14 50.56 -2.23
N ALA A 360 29.05 49.87 -1.55
CA ALA A 360 30.20 50.50 -0.91
C ALA A 360 31.10 51.21 -1.94
N GLN A 361 31.33 50.60 -3.11
CA GLN A 361 32.06 51.24 -4.22
C GLN A 361 31.34 52.48 -4.75
N ALA A 362 30.01 52.49 -4.78
CA ALA A 362 29.21 53.65 -5.21
C ALA A 362 29.21 54.79 -4.18
N ILE A 363 29.20 54.45 -2.89
CA ILE A 363 29.21 55.43 -1.81
C ILE A 363 30.60 56.07 -1.63
N ALA A 364 31.68 55.33 -1.89
CA ALA A 364 33.05 55.79 -1.72
C ALA A 364 33.35 57.17 -2.39
N PRO A 365 33.06 57.41 -3.68
CA PRO A 365 33.31 58.72 -4.31
C PRO A 365 32.46 59.83 -3.71
N ILE A 366 31.23 59.53 -3.27
CA ILE A 366 30.34 60.51 -2.62
C ILE A 366 30.93 60.93 -1.27
N ASN A 367 31.32 59.96 -0.43
CA ASN A 367 31.92 60.25 0.86
C ASN A 367 33.29 60.95 0.73
N GLY A 368 34.08 60.59 -0.29
CA GLY A 368 35.31 61.30 -0.62
C GLY A 368 35.06 62.77 -0.94
N ARG A 369 34.09 63.05 -1.82
CA ARG A 369 33.72 64.41 -2.19
C ARG A 369 33.13 65.22 -1.03
N LEU A 370 32.29 64.59 -0.21
CA LEU A 370 31.75 65.22 1.00
C LEU A 370 32.86 65.63 1.98
N ALA A 371 33.91 64.81 2.11
CA ALA A 371 35.06 65.12 2.94
C ALA A 371 35.87 66.30 2.39
N GLU A 372 36.08 66.38 1.07
CA GLU A 372 36.74 67.51 0.40
C GLU A 372 35.99 68.83 0.65
N LEU A 373 34.68 68.86 0.37
CA LEU A 373 33.86 70.06 0.54
C LEU A 373 33.76 70.48 2.02
N ALA A 374 33.60 69.51 2.94
CA ALA A 374 33.56 69.77 4.37
C ALA A 374 34.89 70.33 4.90
N ALA A 375 36.03 69.82 4.40
CA ALA A 375 37.34 70.31 4.77
C ALA A 375 37.56 71.76 4.33
N PHE A 376 37.12 72.11 3.10
CA PHE A 376 37.19 73.49 2.61
C PHE A 376 36.34 74.44 3.46
N ALA A 377 35.10 74.07 3.75
CA ALA A 377 34.17 74.91 4.52
C ALA A 377 34.43 74.90 6.04
N GLU A 378 35.40 74.12 6.52
CA GLU A 378 35.65 73.86 7.95
C GLU A 378 34.41 73.33 8.70
N TRP A 379 33.60 72.51 8.03
CA TRP A 379 32.38 71.94 8.58
C TRP A 379 32.56 70.47 8.99
N ALA A 380 31.63 69.96 9.80
CA ALA A 380 31.63 68.56 10.17
C ALA A 380 31.41 67.68 8.93
N VAL A 381 32.30 66.71 8.70
CA VAL A 381 32.27 65.82 7.52
C VAL A 381 30.98 64.99 7.52
N PRO A 382 30.12 65.13 6.51
CA PRO A 382 29.00 64.24 6.31
C PRO A 382 29.47 62.89 5.74
N SER A 383 28.79 61.81 6.11
CA SER A 383 29.01 60.48 5.56
C SER A 383 27.70 59.75 5.32
N LEU A 384 27.65 58.98 4.23
CA LEU A 384 26.59 58.02 3.95
C LEU A 384 27.09 56.61 4.31
N ASP A 385 26.32 55.91 5.13
CA ASP A 385 26.53 54.49 5.44
C ASP A 385 25.89 53.59 4.36
N SER A 386 26.21 52.29 4.35
CA SER A 386 25.69 51.31 3.38
C SER A 386 24.17 51.10 3.43
N ASP A 387 23.52 51.48 4.52
CA ASP A 387 22.05 51.49 4.68
C ASP A 387 21.41 52.82 4.28
N MET A 388 22.19 53.77 3.74
CA MET A 388 21.82 55.16 3.43
C MET A 388 21.63 56.05 4.65
N THR A 389 22.09 55.64 5.83
CA THR A 389 22.07 56.50 7.01
C THR A 389 23.06 57.64 6.82
N ILE A 390 22.59 58.88 7.01
CA ILE A 390 23.43 60.07 6.96
C ILE A 390 23.92 60.38 8.37
N ARG A 391 25.22 60.60 8.49
CA ARG A 391 25.87 61.08 9.72
C ARG A 391 26.71 62.31 9.43
N ALA A 392 26.95 63.11 10.46
CA ALA A 392 27.96 64.18 10.39
C ALA A 392 28.68 64.30 11.73
N GLY A 393 30.01 64.31 11.70
CA GLY A 393 30.83 64.32 12.92
C GLY A 393 30.47 63.18 13.89
N GLY A 394 30.16 62.00 13.35
CA GLY A 394 29.78 60.79 14.12
C GLY A 394 28.33 60.73 14.63
N ARG A 395 27.54 61.81 14.51
CA ARG A 395 26.13 61.86 14.97
C ARG A 395 25.16 61.55 13.83
N LEU A 396 24.03 60.93 14.16
CA LEU A 396 22.92 60.74 13.23
C LEU A 396 22.37 62.10 12.78
N TYR A 397 22.01 62.23 11.50
CA TYR A 397 21.43 63.45 10.94
C TYR A 397 20.23 64.00 11.75
N SER A 398 19.38 63.11 12.28
CA SER A 398 18.23 63.48 13.11
C SER A 398 18.58 64.16 14.44
N LEU A 399 19.82 63.99 14.92
CA LEU A 399 20.33 64.56 16.17
C LEU A 399 21.10 65.87 15.97
N LEU A 400 21.22 66.34 14.73
CA LEU A 400 21.88 67.60 14.41
C LEU A 400 20.94 68.80 14.66
N SER A 401 21.52 69.95 15.02
CA SER A 401 20.79 71.23 15.05
C SER A 401 20.38 71.66 13.64
N GLU A 402 19.43 72.59 13.52
CA GLU A 402 18.93 73.06 12.21
C GLU A 402 20.05 73.66 11.34
N SER A 403 21.00 74.39 11.95
CA SER A 403 22.18 74.92 11.25
C SER A 403 23.16 73.81 10.81
N GLU A 404 23.32 72.74 11.61
CA GLU A 404 24.13 71.59 11.23
C GLU A 404 23.48 70.78 10.11
N LYS A 405 22.17 70.54 10.16
CA LYS A 405 21.42 69.88 9.09
C LYS A 405 21.55 70.65 7.78
N TYR A 406 21.37 71.97 7.82
CA TYR A 406 21.53 72.83 6.65
C TYR A 406 22.92 72.67 6.01
N ARG A 407 24.00 72.66 6.82
CA ARG A 407 25.37 72.45 6.32
C ARG A 407 25.55 71.08 5.68
N VAL A 408 25.02 70.03 6.30
CA VAL A 408 25.05 68.67 5.74
C VAL A 408 24.30 68.61 4.41
N ASP A 409 23.08 69.15 4.36
CA ASP A 409 22.26 69.16 3.15
C ASP A 409 22.91 69.99 2.04
N ALA A 410 23.57 71.09 2.38
CA ALA A 410 24.29 71.91 1.42
C ALA A 410 25.45 71.15 0.76
N LEU A 411 26.27 70.46 1.57
CA LEU A 411 27.38 69.65 1.05
C LEU A 411 26.89 68.46 0.21
N ILE A 412 25.79 67.81 0.62
CA ILE A 412 25.14 66.74 -0.15
C ILE A 412 24.59 67.28 -1.48
N ALA A 413 23.90 68.42 -1.47
CA ALA A 413 23.35 69.04 -2.67
C ALA A 413 24.46 69.41 -3.68
N LEU A 414 25.56 69.98 -3.20
CA LEU A 414 26.73 70.30 -4.03
C LEU A 414 27.38 69.04 -4.60
N THR A 415 27.53 67.99 -3.79
CA THR A 415 28.07 66.70 -4.25
C THR A 415 27.19 66.09 -5.33
N ILE A 416 25.86 66.10 -5.16
CA ILE A 416 24.92 65.62 -6.17
C ILE A 416 24.98 66.50 -7.42
N ALA A 417 25.04 67.83 -7.30
CA ALA A 417 25.08 68.74 -8.44
C ALA A 417 26.30 68.48 -9.35
N VAL A 418 27.45 68.18 -8.73
CA VAL A 418 28.68 67.84 -9.45
C VAL A 418 28.59 66.45 -10.08
N LEU A 419 28.21 65.42 -9.31
CA LEU A 419 28.17 64.03 -9.80
C LEU A 419 27.08 63.79 -10.85
N SER A 420 25.97 64.54 -10.79
CA SER A 420 24.88 64.47 -11.78
C SER A 420 25.13 65.32 -13.01
N GLU A 421 26.24 66.06 -13.07
CA GLU A 421 26.57 67.05 -14.11
C GLU A 421 25.55 68.18 -14.29
N THR A 422 24.57 68.30 -13.38
CA THR A 422 23.58 69.39 -13.40
C THR A 422 24.22 70.74 -13.09
N ARG A 423 25.27 70.77 -12.27
CA ARG A 423 26.09 71.95 -11.92
C ARG A 423 25.29 73.14 -11.39
N ILE A 424 24.07 72.93 -10.92
CA ILE A 424 23.21 73.98 -10.36
C ILE A 424 22.75 73.53 -8.97
N ALA A 425 22.80 74.44 -8.00
CA ALA A 425 22.34 74.20 -6.63
C ALA A 425 21.43 75.32 -6.13
N PHE A 426 20.45 74.96 -5.30
CA PHE A 426 19.50 75.88 -4.70
C PHE A 426 19.57 75.72 -3.18
N PHE A 427 19.70 76.83 -2.48
CA PHE A 427 19.80 76.87 -1.03
C PHE A 427 18.75 77.83 -0.49
N ASP A 428 17.77 77.34 0.24
CA ASP A 428 16.73 78.15 0.89
C ASP A 428 16.93 78.18 2.40
N ARG A 429 16.55 79.29 3.06
CA ARG A 429 16.81 79.57 4.48
C ARG A 429 18.30 79.73 4.83
N PHE A 430 19.08 80.36 3.97
CA PHE A 430 20.49 80.74 4.21
C PHE A 430 20.71 81.47 5.55
N ASP A 431 19.70 82.19 6.03
CA ASP A 431 19.73 82.89 7.30
C ASP A 431 19.75 81.98 8.53
N VAL A 432 19.54 80.66 8.40
CA VAL A 432 19.72 79.67 9.48
C VAL A 432 21.18 79.54 9.92
N LEU A 433 22.12 79.88 9.04
CA LEU A 433 23.53 79.94 9.36
C LEU A 433 23.84 81.21 10.16
N ASP A 434 24.83 81.11 11.05
CA ASP A 434 25.42 82.28 11.71
C ASP A 434 26.35 83.04 10.74
N LEU A 435 26.93 84.16 11.20
CA LEU A 435 27.76 85.00 10.33
C LEU A 435 28.98 84.24 9.77
N LYS A 436 29.63 83.38 10.57
CA LYS A 436 30.76 82.57 10.09
C LYS A 436 30.29 81.56 9.04
N GLY A 437 29.26 80.76 9.35
CA GLY A 437 28.76 79.74 8.43
C GLY A 437 28.27 80.32 7.10
N ARG A 438 27.68 81.53 7.12
CA ARG A 438 27.31 82.25 5.89
C ARG A 438 28.54 82.59 5.03
N GLY A 439 29.62 83.06 5.67
CA GLY A 439 30.89 83.33 5.02
C GLY A 439 31.51 82.06 4.44
N ASP A 440 31.56 80.99 5.23
CA ASP A 440 32.08 79.68 4.81
C ASP A 440 31.34 79.15 3.57
N LEU A 441 30.00 79.22 3.55
CA LEU A 441 29.20 78.77 2.39
C LEU A 441 29.48 79.62 1.15
N LEU A 442 29.50 80.95 1.27
CA LEU A 442 29.72 81.83 0.12
C LEU A 442 31.14 81.65 -0.45
N ALA A 443 32.15 81.47 0.41
CA ALA A 443 33.51 81.17 -0.02
C ALA A 443 33.60 79.82 -0.75
N LEU A 444 32.91 78.79 -0.26
CA LEU A 444 32.83 77.49 -0.93
C LEU A 444 32.19 77.61 -2.32
N LEU A 445 31.05 78.30 -2.42
CA LEU A 445 30.36 78.48 -3.70
C LEU A 445 31.20 79.30 -4.70
N ASP A 446 31.91 80.33 -4.23
CA ASP A 446 32.82 81.13 -5.07
C ASP A 446 33.97 80.30 -5.63
N ASP A 447 34.62 79.49 -4.78
CA ASP A 447 35.70 78.59 -5.20
C ASP A 447 35.20 77.55 -6.21
N MET A 448 34.10 76.85 -5.91
CA MET A 448 33.53 75.86 -6.81
C MET A 448 33.08 76.46 -8.15
N ALA A 449 32.54 77.69 -8.14
CA ALA A 449 32.17 78.40 -9.37
C ALA A 449 33.41 78.81 -10.19
N THR A 450 34.46 79.28 -9.51
CA THR A 450 35.73 79.67 -10.15
C THR A 450 36.44 78.47 -10.78
N GLN A 451 36.39 77.32 -10.13
CA GLN A 451 36.92 76.05 -10.67
C GLN A 451 36.02 75.42 -11.74
N GLY A 452 34.83 76.00 -12.00
CA GLY A 452 33.88 75.51 -12.99
C GLY A 452 33.17 74.21 -12.60
N GLU A 453 33.21 73.84 -11.32
CA GLU A 453 32.54 72.66 -10.78
C GLU A 453 31.03 72.89 -10.66
N ILE A 454 30.61 74.12 -10.36
CA ILE A 454 29.22 74.57 -10.44
C ILE A 454 29.10 75.73 -11.44
N CYS A 455 27.97 75.80 -12.13
CA CYS A 455 27.63 76.89 -13.04
C CYS A 455 26.78 77.96 -12.35
N THR A 456 25.89 77.59 -11.43
CA THR A 456 25.02 78.55 -10.73
C THR A 456 24.61 78.02 -9.36
N ALA A 457 24.69 78.87 -8.35
CA ALA A 457 24.07 78.64 -7.05
C ALA A 457 23.07 79.75 -6.75
N LEU A 458 21.83 79.39 -6.43
CA LEU A 458 20.83 80.35 -5.95
C LEU A 458 20.70 80.20 -4.43
N VAL A 459 21.01 81.29 -3.72
CA VAL A 459 21.00 81.33 -2.25
C VAL A 459 19.92 82.30 -1.79
N PHE A 460 18.91 81.79 -1.10
CA PHE A 460 17.77 82.53 -0.58
C PHE A 460 17.83 82.59 0.94
N GLY A 461 17.57 83.76 1.51
CA GLY A 461 17.49 83.94 2.95
C GLY A 461 16.96 85.31 3.34
N THR A 462 16.47 85.41 4.56
CA THR A 462 15.96 86.67 5.12
C THR A 462 17.04 87.35 5.94
N LEU A 463 17.52 88.51 5.49
CA LEU A 463 18.58 89.26 6.16
C LEU A 463 18.05 90.61 6.67
N LYS A 464 18.82 91.28 7.54
CA LYS A 464 18.46 92.62 8.05
C LYS A 464 18.86 93.76 7.11
N LYS A 465 19.79 93.49 6.19
CA LYS A 465 20.28 94.40 5.16
C LYS A 465 20.86 93.59 4.01
N VAL A 466 21.04 94.24 2.86
CA VAL A 466 21.75 93.67 1.70
C VAL A 466 23.16 93.25 2.11
N PRO A 467 23.64 92.04 1.74
CA PRO A 467 25.02 91.65 1.96
C PRO A 467 26.00 92.59 1.25
N GLU A 468 27.08 92.95 1.93
CA GLU A 468 28.18 93.80 1.42
C GLU A 468 29.46 92.96 1.33
N GLY A 469 30.40 93.33 0.46
CA GLY A 469 31.70 92.64 0.34
C GLY A 469 31.62 91.25 -0.29
N LEU A 470 30.65 91.03 -1.18
CA LEU A 470 30.50 89.76 -1.90
C LEU A 470 31.61 89.56 -2.95
N PRO A 471 32.01 88.31 -3.24
CA PRO A 471 32.92 88.00 -4.33
C PRO A 471 32.39 88.49 -5.69
N ALA A 472 33.29 88.73 -6.65
CA ALA A 472 32.93 89.22 -7.99
C ALA A 472 32.02 88.25 -8.77
N THR A 473 32.05 86.96 -8.42
CA THR A 473 31.20 85.91 -8.97
C THR A 473 29.76 85.95 -8.43
N THR A 474 29.51 86.73 -7.36
CA THR A 474 28.26 86.71 -6.60
C THR A 474 27.48 88.01 -6.78
N ARG A 475 26.18 87.89 -7.04
CA ARG A 475 25.26 89.04 -7.17
C ARG A 475 24.16 88.97 -6.12
N ALA A 476 23.97 90.05 -5.37
CA ALA A 476 22.85 90.19 -4.45
C ALA A 476 21.60 90.75 -5.15
N HIS A 477 20.46 90.12 -4.88
CA HIS A 477 19.12 90.57 -5.29
C HIS A 477 18.28 90.80 -4.03
N TRP A 478 17.78 92.02 -3.83
CA TRP A 478 17.05 92.40 -2.62
C TRP A 478 15.57 92.64 -2.91
N ILE A 479 14.69 91.95 -2.19
CA ILE A 479 13.24 92.11 -2.30
C ILE A 479 12.74 92.79 -1.03
N GLU A 480 12.06 93.93 -1.19
CA GLU A 480 11.46 94.69 -0.10
C GLU A 480 10.08 95.17 -0.52
N ASN A 481 9.08 95.02 0.36
CA ASN A 481 7.68 95.36 0.07
C ASN A 481 7.11 94.71 -1.21
N GLY A 482 7.60 93.52 -1.58
CA GLY A 482 7.14 92.78 -2.76
C GLY A 482 7.78 93.24 -4.08
N GLU A 483 8.73 94.18 -4.05
CA GLU A 483 9.43 94.66 -5.24
C GLU A 483 10.93 94.34 -5.17
N LEU A 484 11.52 93.98 -6.31
CA LEU A 484 12.96 93.80 -6.44
C LEU A 484 13.62 95.17 -6.53
N LEU A 485 14.35 95.58 -5.49
CA LEU A 485 15.16 96.79 -5.53
C LEU A 485 16.36 96.57 -6.47
N ALA A 486 16.66 97.55 -7.33
CA ALA A 486 17.70 97.44 -8.36
C ALA A 486 19.01 96.91 -7.77
N ALA A 487 19.56 95.86 -8.40
CA ALA A 487 20.77 95.19 -7.95
C ALA A 487 21.93 96.20 -7.84
N ARG A 488 22.52 96.35 -6.65
CA ARG A 488 23.81 97.02 -6.52
C ARG A 488 24.88 96.03 -6.97
N LEU A 489 25.61 96.36 -8.03
CA LEU A 489 26.92 95.75 -8.26
C LEU A 489 27.81 96.15 -7.08
N ALA A 490 28.58 95.21 -6.54
CA ALA A 490 29.72 95.58 -5.71
C ALA A 490 30.68 96.34 -6.63
N GLU A 491 30.81 97.65 -6.45
CA GLU A 491 31.91 98.39 -7.07
C GLU A 491 33.22 97.80 -6.55
N ALA A 492 34.06 97.33 -7.48
CA ALA A 492 35.41 96.88 -7.17
C ALA A 492 36.20 98.04 -6.55
N ALA A 493 36.92 97.74 -5.46
CA ALA A 493 37.83 98.68 -4.81
C ALA A 493 38.96 99.15 -5.73
#